data_AF-A0A4V1IXM0-F1
#
_entry.id   AF-A0A4V1IXM0-F1
#
_cell.length_a   1.000
_cell.length_b   1.000
_cell.length_c   1.000
_cell.angle_alpha   90.00
_cell.angle_beta   90.00
_cell.angle_gamma   90.00
#
_symmetry.space_group_name_H-M   'P 1'
#
loop_
_entity.id
_entity.type
_entity.pdbx_description
1 polymer ?
#
loop_
_entity_poly.entity_id
_entity_poly.type
_entity_poly.pdbx_seq_one_letter_code
_entity_poly.pdbx_strand_id
1 'polypeptide(L)'
;MQNKSDETGALLERFHAEKGALERKLTEEQRRIDTLMRDLLDKEGEMDRLRREKDEEIAILQAGMDQSLLRLGEYQTSSSTEVADLEKRMFQLRTQHQDRLKRILDEILSGCISKVDESVIELESPLNAGNTTATPEYVLSVIEKANDASTDFAIACTRWVERDGGEDAGPVVRTAGDLAQQMAQLMHNGKGILGRFGSEDEEGPLVDAAKGSAESSQDFFRSIISTAIAAIPAQGGQREEAVAQANRSVTQALAQLTVLVEGMLPKRAGAGEGESLDRVMQGAADAIEAASARLLALQRAQPDPHLSTRELQVHEAILESAMAMTGAIAELIRAATAAQAEIVSAGRTSGLSATEFYKRHNRWTEGLISAARAVASATTLLVETADGVIKGTHSLEQLTARVKAAPMRKTQDRLEVAAKAVIDASKALVRAVKAILAREVEDQVDAQMQDMSAYEFKQREMEQQVKILKLEKELTGARRHLGELRRSGYHDEEDGAV
;
A
#
# COMPACT_ATOMS: atom_id res chain seq x y z
N MET A 1 -106.35 -56.69 -111.43
CA MET A 1 -106.39 -55.91 -110.17
C MET A 1 -105.60 -56.56 -109.02
N GLN A 2 -104.73 -57.56 -109.27
CA GLN A 2 -103.92 -58.19 -108.20
C GLN A 2 -102.55 -57.53 -107.95
N ASN A 3 -101.84 -57.04 -108.99
CA ASN A 3 -100.50 -56.42 -108.80
C ASN A 3 -100.46 -55.13 -107.95
N LYS A 4 -101.53 -54.32 -107.93
CA LYS A 4 -101.55 -53.07 -107.13
C LYS A 4 -101.78 -53.31 -105.64
N SER A 5 -102.41 -54.44 -105.27
CA SER A 5 -102.64 -54.81 -103.87
C SER A 5 -101.34 -55.30 -103.22
N ASP A 6 -100.53 -56.05 -103.98
CA ASP A 6 -99.24 -56.59 -103.51
C ASP A 6 -98.17 -55.50 -103.38
N GLU A 7 -98.14 -54.51 -104.28
CA GLU A 7 -97.23 -53.35 -104.16
C GLU A 7 -97.59 -52.45 -102.97
N THR A 8 -98.89 -52.22 -102.70
CA THR A 8 -99.32 -51.45 -101.52
C THR A 8 -99.08 -52.21 -100.22
N GLY A 9 -99.21 -53.54 -100.22
CA GLY A 9 -98.89 -54.40 -99.07
C GLY A 9 -97.40 -54.38 -98.76
N ALA A 10 -96.53 -54.51 -99.77
CA ALA A 10 -95.08 -54.46 -99.61
C ALA A 10 -94.57 -53.08 -99.15
N LEU A 11 -95.20 -51.99 -99.59
CA LEU A 11 -94.87 -50.64 -99.12
C LEU A 11 -95.29 -50.42 -97.66
N LEU A 12 -96.50 -50.87 -97.28
CA LEU A 12 -96.98 -50.84 -95.90
C LEU A 12 -96.12 -51.70 -94.98
N GLU A 13 -95.70 -52.89 -95.40
CA GLU A 13 -94.77 -53.74 -94.63
C GLU A 13 -93.41 -53.07 -94.45
N ARG A 14 -92.89 -52.38 -95.47
CA ARG A 14 -91.65 -51.58 -95.34
C ARG A 14 -91.82 -50.41 -94.37
N PHE A 15 -92.92 -49.67 -94.44
CA PHE A 15 -93.22 -48.60 -93.49
C PHE A 15 -93.43 -49.12 -92.07
N HIS A 16 -94.07 -50.27 -91.89
CA HIS A 16 -94.22 -50.90 -90.58
C HIS A 16 -92.88 -51.43 -90.04
N ALA A 17 -92.02 -51.97 -90.90
CA ALA A 17 -90.68 -52.39 -90.53
C ALA A 17 -89.77 -51.19 -90.17
N GLU A 18 -89.85 -50.10 -90.93
CA GLU A 18 -89.09 -48.86 -90.70
C GLU A 18 -89.59 -48.13 -89.46
N LYS A 19 -90.91 -48.04 -89.25
CA LYS A 19 -91.54 -47.55 -88.01
C LYS A 19 -91.11 -48.41 -86.82
N GLY A 20 -91.17 -49.73 -86.93
CA GLY A 20 -90.72 -50.63 -85.87
C GLY A 20 -89.21 -50.58 -85.63
N ALA A 21 -88.39 -50.20 -86.63
CA ALA A 21 -86.97 -49.96 -86.46
C ALA A 21 -86.69 -48.61 -85.77
N LEU A 22 -87.46 -47.56 -86.10
CA LEU A 22 -87.40 -46.25 -85.45
C LEU A 22 -87.91 -46.30 -84.01
N GLU A 23 -88.98 -47.04 -83.72
CA GLU A 23 -89.49 -47.26 -82.36
C GLU A 23 -88.48 -48.05 -81.52
N ARG A 24 -87.79 -49.04 -82.12
CA ARG A 24 -86.66 -49.74 -81.46
C ARG A 24 -85.48 -48.81 -81.19
N LYS A 25 -85.09 -47.97 -82.14
CA LYS A 25 -84.03 -46.97 -81.93
C LYS A 25 -84.42 -45.93 -80.87
N LEU A 26 -85.67 -45.47 -80.89
CA LEU A 26 -86.18 -44.50 -79.91
C LEU A 26 -86.18 -45.10 -78.51
N THR A 27 -86.63 -46.35 -78.36
CA THR A 27 -86.61 -47.06 -77.07
C THR A 27 -85.18 -47.39 -76.62
N GLU A 28 -84.26 -47.66 -77.54
CA GLU A 28 -82.84 -47.85 -77.24
C GLU A 28 -82.18 -46.55 -76.77
N GLU A 29 -82.43 -45.42 -77.45
CA GLU A 29 -81.94 -44.10 -77.02
C GLU A 29 -82.61 -43.63 -75.73
N GLN A 30 -83.91 -43.90 -75.51
CA GLN A 30 -84.58 -43.64 -74.23
C GLN A 30 -83.93 -44.44 -73.09
N ARG A 31 -83.63 -45.72 -73.31
CA ARG A 31 -82.89 -46.53 -72.33
C ARG A 31 -81.49 -45.97 -72.09
N ARG A 32 -80.82 -45.47 -73.14
CA ARG A 32 -79.48 -44.86 -73.04
C ARG A 32 -79.52 -43.55 -72.25
N ILE A 33 -80.52 -42.70 -72.48
CA ILE A 33 -80.76 -41.48 -71.72
C ILE A 33 -81.04 -41.82 -70.26
N ASP A 34 -81.92 -42.79 -69.99
CA ASP A 34 -82.23 -43.23 -68.62
C ASP A 34 -81.00 -43.78 -67.90
N THR A 35 -80.12 -44.53 -68.58
CA THR A 35 -78.86 -44.98 -68.00
C THR A 35 -77.90 -43.82 -67.73
N LEU A 36 -77.76 -42.88 -68.67
CA LEU A 36 -76.90 -41.71 -68.48
C LEU A 36 -77.42 -40.79 -67.37
N MET A 37 -78.73 -40.66 -67.21
CA MET A 37 -79.34 -39.90 -66.12
C MET A 37 -79.09 -40.57 -64.77
N ARG A 38 -79.17 -41.91 -64.69
CA ARG A 38 -78.79 -42.64 -63.47
C ARG A 38 -77.31 -42.48 -63.15
N ASP A 39 -76.44 -42.64 -64.14
CA ASP A 39 -75.00 -42.46 -63.97
C ASP A 39 -74.66 -41.02 -63.55
N LEU A 40 -75.34 -40.00 -64.09
CA LEU A 40 -75.20 -38.61 -63.68
C LEU A 40 -75.63 -38.40 -62.22
N LEU A 41 -76.78 -38.95 -61.81
CA LEU A 41 -77.24 -38.86 -60.42
C LEU A 41 -76.29 -39.58 -59.45
N ASP A 42 -75.77 -40.74 -59.83
CA ASP A 42 -74.78 -41.47 -59.03
C ASP A 42 -73.47 -40.69 -58.94
N LYS A 43 -73.00 -40.08 -60.03
CA LYS A 43 -71.79 -39.23 -60.05
C LYS A 43 -71.97 -37.94 -59.28
N GLU A 44 -73.13 -37.30 -59.33
CA GLU A 44 -73.47 -36.14 -58.48
C GLU A 44 -73.46 -36.53 -57.00
N GLY A 45 -74.03 -37.69 -56.66
CA GLY A 45 -73.98 -38.24 -55.31
C GLY A 45 -72.56 -38.55 -54.82
N GLU A 46 -71.71 -39.12 -55.67
CA GLU A 46 -70.28 -39.35 -55.38
C GLU A 46 -69.52 -38.03 -55.20
N MET A 47 -69.76 -37.04 -56.06
CA MET A 47 -69.15 -35.71 -55.97
C MET A 47 -69.54 -34.98 -54.70
N ASP A 48 -70.80 -35.07 -54.27
CA ASP A 48 -71.26 -34.48 -53.02
C ASP A 48 -70.67 -35.16 -51.79
N ARG A 49 -70.49 -36.49 -51.82
CA ARG A 49 -69.77 -37.21 -50.76
C ARG A 49 -68.32 -36.79 -50.68
N LEU A 50 -67.63 -36.74 -51.82
CA LEU A 50 -66.23 -36.33 -51.87
C LEU A 50 -66.05 -34.88 -51.40
N ARG A 51 -66.99 -33.97 -51.74
CA ARG A 51 -67.00 -32.60 -51.23
C ARG A 51 -67.11 -32.56 -49.72
N ARG A 52 -68.05 -33.32 -49.13
CA ARG A 52 -68.20 -33.39 -47.66
C ARG A 52 -66.97 -33.96 -46.98
N GLU A 53 -66.39 -35.04 -47.52
CA GLU A 53 -65.14 -35.61 -46.99
C GLU A 53 -63.99 -34.58 -47.04
N LYS A 54 -63.88 -33.83 -48.14
CA LYS A 54 -62.87 -32.76 -48.27
C LYS A 54 -63.14 -31.59 -47.33
N ASP A 55 -64.38 -31.18 -47.16
CA ASP A 55 -64.77 -30.13 -46.22
C ASP A 55 -64.48 -30.55 -44.77
N GLU A 56 -64.72 -31.82 -44.42
CA GLU A 56 -64.37 -32.41 -43.13
C GLU A 56 -62.86 -32.47 -42.92
N GLU A 57 -62.08 -32.92 -43.92
CA GLU A 57 -60.61 -32.91 -43.87
C GLU A 57 -60.07 -31.48 -43.68
N ILE A 58 -60.60 -30.49 -44.42
CA ILE A 58 -60.21 -29.08 -44.30
C ILE A 58 -60.52 -28.58 -42.89
N ALA A 59 -61.71 -28.90 -42.34
CA ALA A 59 -62.08 -28.50 -40.98
C ALA A 59 -61.13 -29.11 -39.93
N ILE A 60 -60.76 -30.38 -40.07
CA ILE A 60 -59.80 -31.04 -39.18
C ILE A 60 -58.41 -30.39 -39.28
N LEU A 61 -57.94 -30.13 -40.50
CA LEU A 61 -56.64 -29.49 -40.74
C LEU A 61 -56.60 -28.06 -40.19
N GLN A 62 -57.67 -27.29 -40.38
CA GLN A 62 -57.80 -25.94 -39.81
C GLN A 62 -57.77 -26.00 -38.28
N ALA A 63 -58.55 -26.89 -37.66
CA ALA A 63 -58.54 -27.06 -36.21
C ALA A 63 -57.14 -27.49 -35.67
N GLY A 64 -56.44 -28.38 -36.38
CA GLY A 64 -55.08 -28.80 -36.01
C GLY A 64 -54.04 -27.67 -36.16
N MET A 65 -54.18 -26.84 -37.20
CA MET A 65 -53.34 -25.66 -37.42
C MET A 65 -53.60 -24.60 -36.34
N ASP A 66 -54.86 -24.30 -36.05
CA ASP A 66 -55.24 -23.36 -35.00
C ASP A 66 -54.73 -23.81 -33.63
N GLN A 67 -54.83 -25.11 -33.31
CA GLN A 67 -54.28 -25.67 -32.08
C GLN A 67 -52.75 -25.54 -32.02
N SER A 68 -52.06 -25.72 -33.15
CA SER A 68 -50.60 -25.58 -33.23
C SER A 68 -50.17 -24.12 -33.08
N LEU A 69 -50.91 -23.18 -33.69
CA LEU A 69 -50.68 -21.74 -33.55
C LEU A 69 -50.92 -21.27 -32.11
N LEU A 70 -51.98 -21.75 -31.45
CA LEU A 70 -52.25 -21.44 -30.05
C LEU A 70 -51.10 -21.92 -29.15
N ARG A 71 -50.67 -23.18 -29.30
CA ARG A 71 -49.52 -23.71 -28.53
C ARG A 71 -48.25 -22.91 -28.78
N LEU A 72 -47.96 -22.53 -30.03
CA LEU A 72 -46.77 -21.75 -30.35
C LEU A 72 -46.84 -20.34 -29.75
N GLY A 73 -48.03 -19.71 -29.77
CA GLY A 73 -48.27 -18.44 -29.08
C GLY A 73 -48.08 -18.54 -27.57
N GLU A 74 -48.57 -19.62 -26.94
CA GLU A 74 -48.36 -19.92 -25.51
C GLU A 74 -46.87 -20.14 -25.19
N TYR A 75 -46.14 -20.90 -26.01
CA TYR A 75 -44.70 -21.11 -25.85
C TYR A 75 -43.90 -19.81 -26.03
N GLN A 76 -44.25 -18.98 -27.01
CA GLN A 76 -43.57 -17.71 -27.25
C GLN A 76 -43.84 -16.73 -26.11
N THR A 77 -45.07 -16.69 -25.60
CA THR A 77 -45.44 -15.82 -24.47
C THR A 77 -44.77 -16.28 -23.18
N SER A 78 -44.82 -17.58 -22.87
CA SER A 78 -44.15 -18.15 -21.69
C SER A 78 -42.63 -17.96 -21.72
N SER A 79 -41.99 -18.23 -22.86
CA SER A 79 -40.55 -17.98 -23.05
C SER A 79 -40.21 -16.49 -22.90
N SER A 80 -41.02 -15.59 -23.47
CA SER A 80 -40.82 -14.14 -23.30
C SER A 80 -40.96 -13.70 -21.85
N THR A 81 -41.89 -14.27 -21.08
CA THR A 81 -42.03 -13.98 -19.65
C THR A 81 -40.88 -14.53 -18.82
N GLU A 82 -40.39 -15.74 -19.12
CA GLU A 82 -39.25 -16.33 -18.44
C GLU A 82 -37.96 -15.52 -18.67
N VAL A 83 -37.73 -15.05 -19.90
CA VAL A 83 -36.60 -14.18 -20.24
C VAL A 83 -36.71 -12.86 -19.47
N ALA A 84 -37.89 -12.23 -19.45
CA ALA A 84 -38.10 -10.99 -18.69
C ALA A 84 -37.88 -11.18 -17.17
N ASP A 85 -38.31 -12.30 -16.61
CA ASP A 85 -38.10 -12.64 -15.21
C ASP A 85 -36.61 -12.92 -14.90
N LEU A 86 -35.89 -13.60 -15.80
CA LEU A 86 -34.45 -13.81 -15.68
C LEU A 86 -33.68 -12.50 -15.78
N GLU A 87 -34.02 -11.61 -16.72
CA GLU A 87 -33.43 -10.28 -16.84
C GLU A 87 -33.65 -9.45 -15.57
N LYS A 88 -34.87 -9.51 -15.01
CA LYS A 88 -35.19 -8.84 -13.74
C LYS A 88 -34.36 -9.41 -12.58
N ARG A 89 -34.19 -10.73 -12.48
CA ARG A 89 -33.33 -11.35 -11.46
C ARG A 89 -31.86 -10.99 -11.65
N MET A 90 -31.36 -10.98 -12.88
CA MET A 90 -29.98 -10.58 -13.20
C MET A 90 -29.74 -9.11 -12.83
N PHE A 91 -30.70 -8.22 -13.11
CA PHE A 91 -30.64 -6.83 -12.70
C PHE A 91 -30.61 -6.69 -11.17
N GLN A 92 -31.52 -7.38 -10.46
CA GLN A 92 -31.55 -7.39 -9.00
C GLN A 92 -30.24 -7.90 -8.39
N LEU A 93 -29.70 -8.99 -8.94
CA LEU A 93 -28.44 -9.58 -8.47
C LEU A 93 -27.27 -8.62 -8.69
N ARG A 94 -27.20 -7.97 -9.85
CA ARG A 94 -26.18 -6.95 -10.15
C ARG A 94 -26.25 -5.78 -9.16
N THR A 95 -27.44 -5.23 -8.91
CA THR A 95 -27.62 -4.15 -7.94
C THR A 95 -27.21 -4.59 -6.53
N GLN A 96 -27.61 -5.79 -6.11
CA GLN A 96 -27.20 -6.34 -4.80
C GLN A 96 -25.69 -6.50 -4.67
N HIS A 97 -25.01 -6.97 -5.72
CA HIS A 97 -23.55 -7.07 -5.74
C HIS A 97 -22.89 -5.69 -5.67
N GLN A 98 -23.39 -4.71 -6.43
CA GLN A 98 -22.86 -3.35 -6.41
C GLN A 98 -23.03 -2.69 -5.03
N ASP A 99 -24.20 -2.85 -4.40
CA ASP A 99 -24.45 -2.34 -3.05
C ASP A 99 -23.56 -3.03 -2.00
N ARG A 100 -23.30 -4.33 -2.15
CA ARG A 100 -22.39 -5.05 -1.27
C ARG A 100 -20.94 -4.58 -1.41
N LEU A 101 -20.48 -4.32 -2.63
CA LEU A 101 -19.14 -3.78 -2.88
C LEU A 101 -18.98 -2.37 -2.31
N LYS A 102 -20.00 -1.51 -2.49
CA LYS A 102 -20.05 -0.17 -1.88
C LYS A 102 -19.93 -0.23 -0.36
N ARG A 103 -20.68 -1.13 0.30
CA ARG A 103 -20.58 -1.33 1.76
C ARG A 103 -19.19 -1.82 2.20
N ILE A 104 -18.58 -2.75 1.47
CA ILE A 104 -17.22 -3.23 1.80
C ILE A 104 -16.20 -2.07 1.70
N LEU A 105 -16.33 -1.23 0.67
CA LEU A 105 -15.49 -0.05 0.53
C LEU A 105 -15.70 0.93 1.69
N ASP A 106 -16.94 1.20 2.08
CA ASP A 106 -17.27 2.09 3.20
C ASP A 106 -16.67 1.59 4.53
N GLU A 107 -16.72 0.29 4.79
CA GLU A 107 -16.09 -0.33 5.97
C GLU A 107 -14.55 -0.20 5.94
N ILE A 108 -13.93 -0.37 4.76
CA ILE A 108 -12.48 -0.21 4.61
C ILE A 108 -12.06 1.25 4.83
N LEU A 109 -12.79 2.21 4.24
CA LEU A 109 -12.53 3.64 4.45
C LEU A 109 -12.73 4.02 5.92
N SER A 110 -13.74 3.47 6.58
CA SER A 110 -13.95 3.62 8.02
C SER A 110 -12.78 3.06 8.84
N GLY A 111 -12.26 1.89 8.46
CA GLY A 111 -11.05 1.33 9.06
C GLY A 111 -9.80 2.19 8.85
N CYS A 112 -9.66 2.84 7.68
CA CYS A 112 -8.59 3.80 7.41
C CYS A 112 -8.71 5.03 8.30
N ILE A 113 -9.93 5.54 8.51
CA ILE A 113 -10.21 6.64 9.43
C ILE A 113 -9.80 6.27 10.86
N SER A 114 -10.24 5.10 11.36
CA SER A 114 -9.88 4.63 12.71
C SER A 114 -8.36 4.49 12.89
N LYS A 115 -7.64 3.99 11.88
CA LYS A 115 -6.18 3.89 11.94
C LYS A 115 -5.48 5.24 12.05
N VAL A 116 -5.95 6.24 11.29
CA VAL A 116 -5.44 7.61 11.39
C VAL A 116 -5.78 8.19 12.76
N ASP A 117 -6.99 7.95 13.26
CA ASP A 117 -7.45 8.40 14.59
C ASP A 117 -6.58 7.85 15.73
N GLU A 118 -6.31 6.53 15.72
CA GLU A 118 -5.39 5.88 16.66
C GLU A 118 -3.99 6.53 16.64
N SER A 119 -3.48 6.86 15.45
CA SER A 119 -2.18 7.52 15.32
C SER A 119 -2.16 8.97 15.86
N VAL A 120 -3.31 9.67 15.81
CA VAL A 120 -3.47 11.00 16.42
C VAL A 120 -3.50 10.89 17.94
N ILE A 121 -4.21 9.91 18.50
CA ILE A 121 -4.22 9.63 19.95
C ILE A 121 -2.79 9.31 20.43
N GLU A 122 -2.05 8.53 19.65
CA GLU A 122 -0.64 8.23 19.93
C GLU A 122 0.27 9.46 19.88
N LEU A 123 -0.01 10.43 18.99
CA LEU A 123 0.70 11.71 18.91
C LEU A 123 0.44 12.56 20.16
N GLU A 124 -0.77 12.55 20.71
CA GLU A 124 -1.11 13.31 21.92
C GLU A 124 -0.57 12.65 23.20
N SER A 125 -0.47 11.33 23.21
CA SER A 125 -0.05 10.59 24.40
C SER A 125 1.33 11.03 24.91
N PRO A 126 1.45 11.47 26.17
CA PRO A 126 2.75 11.82 26.76
C PRO A 126 3.61 10.57 27.06
N LEU A 127 3.02 9.38 27.04
CA LEU A 127 3.71 8.11 27.24
C LEU A 127 4.40 7.60 25.97
N ASN A 128 4.03 8.13 24.80
CA ASN A 128 4.60 7.74 23.53
C ASN A 128 5.67 8.75 23.09
N ALA A 129 6.93 8.32 23.04
CA ALA A 129 8.04 9.16 22.57
C ALA A 129 8.14 9.22 21.02
N GLY A 130 7.31 8.46 20.30
CA GLY A 130 7.38 8.35 18.84
C GLY A 130 8.71 7.79 18.34
N ASN A 131 9.04 8.07 17.08
CA ASN A 131 10.34 7.69 16.52
C ASN A 131 11.43 8.64 17.01
N THR A 132 12.05 8.31 18.13
CA THR A 132 13.15 9.08 18.73
C THR A 132 14.38 9.24 17.83
N THR A 133 14.47 8.55 16.68
CA THR A 133 15.57 8.67 15.72
C THR A 133 15.23 9.50 14.48
N ALA A 134 13.99 9.97 14.35
CA ALA A 134 13.56 10.80 13.22
C ALA A 134 14.29 12.15 13.20
N THR A 135 14.62 12.62 12.00
CA THR A 135 15.15 13.97 11.75
C THR A 135 14.12 14.80 10.98
N PRO A 136 14.16 16.14 11.06
CA PRO A 136 13.27 17.01 10.28
C PRO A 136 13.29 16.71 8.77
N GLU A 137 14.46 16.39 8.20
CA GLU A 137 14.60 16.00 6.79
C GLU A 137 13.85 14.69 6.48
N TYR A 138 13.93 13.72 7.40
CA TYR A 138 13.21 12.46 7.24
C TYR A 138 11.70 12.68 7.35
N VAL A 139 11.23 13.49 8.30
CA VAL A 139 9.81 13.83 8.42
C VAL A 139 9.30 14.50 7.16
N LEU A 140 10.06 15.42 6.57
CA LEU A 140 9.68 16.04 5.29
C LEU A 140 9.58 15.03 4.15
N SER A 141 10.47 14.02 4.11
CA SER A 141 10.35 12.94 3.12
C SER A 141 9.11 12.08 3.33
N VAL A 142 8.64 11.94 4.57
CA VAL A 142 7.37 11.25 4.89
C VAL A 142 6.18 12.12 4.51
N ILE A 143 6.27 13.45 4.69
CA ILE A 143 5.24 14.40 4.23
C ILE A 143 5.10 14.35 2.70
N GLU A 144 6.21 14.33 1.96
CA GLU A 144 6.19 14.17 0.49
C GLU A 144 5.50 12.86 0.09
N LYS A 145 5.87 11.74 0.72
CA LYS A 145 5.21 10.44 0.47
C LYS A 145 3.72 10.43 0.81
N ALA A 146 3.32 11.13 1.87
CA ALA A 146 1.91 11.27 2.22
C ALA A 146 1.15 12.09 1.17
N ASN A 147 1.79 13.12 0.62
CA ASN A 147 1.20 13.95 -0.44
C ASN A 147 1.07 13.17 -1.77
N ASP A 148 2.08 12.36 -2.12
CA ASP A 148 2.03 11.47 -3.27
C ASP A 148 0.92 10.42 -3.09
N ALA A 149 0.84 9.78 -1.92
CA ALA A 149 -0.21 8.82 -1.60
C ALA A 149 -1.62 9.44 -1.63
N SER A 150 -1.77 10.70 -1.18
CA SER A 150 -3.04 11.45 -1.26
C SER A 150 -3.43 11.69 -2.72
N THR A 151 -2.46 12.06 -3.56
CA THR A 151 -2.69 12.30 -4.99
C THR A 151 -3.06 11.01 -5.71
N ASP A 152 -2.36 9.91 -5.44
CA ASP A 152 -2.68 8.59 -5.99
C ASP A 152 -4.07 8.10 -5.56
N PHE A 153 -4.45 8.35 -4.30
CA PHE A 153 -5.79 8.08 -3.81
C PHE A 153 -6.84 8.93 -4.54
N ALA A 154 -6.59 10.22 -4.74
CA ALA A 154 -7.48 11.09 -5.51
C ALA A 154 -7.67 10.61 -6.95
N ILE A 155 -6.60 10.23 -7.65
CA ILE A 155 -6.69 9.71 -9.02
C ILE A 155 -7.51 8.41 -9.06
N ALA A 156 -7.28 7.51 -8.10
CA ALA A 156 -8.05 6.27 -7.99
C ALA A 156 -9.54 6.54 -7.73
N CYS A 157 -9.85 7.46 -6.82
CA CYS A 157 -11.21 7.88 -6.50
C CYS A 157 -11.92 8.52 -7.69
N THR A 158 -11.29 9.46 -8.38
CA THR A 158 -11.88 10.10 -9.57
C THR A 158 -12.24 9.06 -10.63
N ARG A 159 -11.35 8.10 -10.92
CA ARG A 159 -11.62 7.01 -11.87
C ARG A 159 -12.76 6.08 -11.44
N TRP A 160 -12.93 5.88 -10.13
CA TRP A 160 -14.02 5.06 -9.57
C TRP A 160 -15.36 5.80 -9.64
N VAL A 161 -15.35 7.09 -9.36
CA VAL A 161 -16.52 8.00 -9.45
C VAL A 161 -16.98 8.17 -10.89
N GLU A 162 -16.07 8.39 -11.85
CA GLU A 162 -16.37 8.49 -13.29
C GLU A 162 -17.11 7.26 -13.83
N ARG A 163 -16.86 6.10 -13.22
CA ARG A 163 -17.47 4.82 -13.59
C ARG A 163 -18.69 4.45 -12.74
N ASP A 164 -19.23 5.40 -11.96
CA ASP A 164 -20.36 5.22 -11.03
C ASP A 164 -20.19 4.01 -10.07
N GLY A 165 -18.95 3.76 -9.65
CA GLY A 165 -18.61 2.64 -8.78
C GLY A 165 -18.62 1.28 -9.48
N GLY A 166 -18.09 1.22 -10.71
CA GLY A 166 -17.88 -0.01 -11.47
C GLY A 166 -16.96 -1.04 -10.79
N GLU A 167 -16.78 -2.18 -11.46
CA GLU A 167 -16.29 -3.47 -10.91
C GLU A 167 -14.91 -3.49 -10.21
N ASP A 168 -14.09 -2.43 -10.30
CA ASP A 168 -12.74 -2.41 -9.72
C ASP A 168 -12.56 -1.33 -8.64
N ALA A 169 -13.02 -1.64 -7.42
CA ALA A 169 -12.71 -0.85 -6.22
C ALA A 169 -11.31 -1.15 -5.65
N GLY A 170 -10.58 -2.11 -6.23
CA GLY A 170 -9.28 -2.57 -5.74
C GLY A 170 -8.22 -1.45 -5.67
N PRO A 171 -8.06 -0.59 -6.69
CA PRO A 171 -7.14 0.53 -6.65
C PRO A 171 -7.44 1.51 -5.51
N VAL A 172 -8.71 1.84 -5.29
CA VAL A 172 -9.15 2.77 -4.23
C VAL A 172 -8.81 2.21 -2.85
N VAL A 173 -9.07 0.91 -2.63
CA VAL A 173 -8.75 0.23 -1.37
C VAL A 173 -7.24 0.27 -1.08
N ARG A 174 -6.40 -0.01 -2.10
CA ARG A 174 -4.94 0.00 -1.92
C ARG A 174 -4.43 1.40 -1.61
N THR A 175 -4.79 2.39 -2.42
CA THR A 175 -4.30 3.77 -2.23
C THR A 175 -4.85 4.41 -0.96
N ALA A 176 -6.08 4.06 -0.52
CA ALA A 176 -6.60 4.47 0.79
C ALA A 176 -5.77 3.91 1.95
N GLY A 177 -5.45 2.61 1.89
CA GLY A 177 -4.62 1.96 2.89
C GLY A 177 -3.20 2.53 2.95
N ASP A 178 -2.62 2.83 1.78
CA ASP A 178 -1.31 3.46 1.66
C ASP A 178 -1.31 4.87 2.27
N LEU A 179 -2.31 5.72 1.94
CA LEU A 179 -2.46 7.04 2.55
C LEU A 179 -2.59 6.95 4.07
N ALA A 180 -3.47 6.09 4.58
CA ALA A 180 -3.64 5.89 6.02
C ALA A 180 -2.35 5.42 6.71
N GLN A 181 -1.57 4.57 6.04
CA GLN A 181 -0.27 4.13 6.53
C GLN A 181 0.77 5.25 6.54
N GLN A 182 0.83 6.10 5.51
CA GLN A 182 1.75 7.25 5.47
C GLN A 182 1.38 8.29 6.53
N MET A 183 0.08 8.54 6.74
CA MET A 183 -0.40 9.44 7.80
C MET A 183 -0.03 8.93 9.20
N ALA A 184 -0.19 7.63 9.46
CA ALA A 184 0.24 7.03 10.73
C ALA A 184 1.76 7.15 10.95
N GLN A 185 2.56 6.93 9.90
CA GLN A 185 4.02 7.15 9.97
C GLN A 185 4.36 8.62 10.19
N LEU A 186 3.63 9.54 9.56
CA LEU A 186 3.82 10.97 9.75
C LEU A 186 3.58 11.36 11.22
N MET A 187 2.49 10.90 11.84
CA MET A 187 2.22 11.15 13.26
C MET A 187 3.33 10.58 14.16
N HIS A 188 3.74 9.34 13.91
CA HIS A 188 4.79 8.67 14.69
C HIS A 188 6.16 9.37 14.58
N ASN A 189 6.54 9.82 13.39
CA ASN A 189 7.81 10.54 13.17
C ASN A 189 7.73 12.01 13.60
N GLY A 190 6.57 12.65 13.42
CA GLY A 190 6.26 14.00 13.92
C GLY A 190 6.39 14.08 15.44
N LYS A 191 5.85 13.11 16.17
CA LYS A 191 6.04 12.99 17.63
C LYS A 191 7.51 12.89 18.03
N GLY A 192 8.30 12.18 17.24
CA GLY A 192 9.74 11.99 17.47
C GLY A 192 10.56 13.27 17.33
N ILE A 193 10.19 14.16 16.41
CA ILE A 193 10.87 15.45 16.24
C ILE A 193 10.42 16.48 17.28
N LEU A 194 9.16 16.45 17.71
CA LEU A 194 8.62 17.34 18.76
C LEU A 194 9.49 17.29 20.03
N GLY A 195 9.70 16.11 20.60
CA GLY A 195 10.48 15.97 21.83
C GLY A 195 11.99 16.17 21.68
N ARG A 196 12.51 16.41 20.46
CA ARG A 196 13.96 16.57 20.19
C ARG A 196 14.35 17.94 19.66
N PHE A 197 13.50 18.53 18.82
CA PHE A 197 13.77 19.75 18.08
C PHE A 197 12.72 20.85 18.34
N GLY A 198 11.56 20.51 18.90
CA GLY A 198 10.54 21.48 19.25
C GLY A 198 10.96 22.33 20.44
N SER A 199 10.84 23.65 20.32
CA SER A 199 10.77 24.56 21.45
C SER A 199 9.37 24.50 22.10
N GLU A 200 9.21 24.83 23.39
CA GLU A 200 7.89 24.82 24.07
C GLU A 200 6.85 25.69 23.32
N ASP A 201 7.29 26.70 22.57
CA ASP A 201 6.44 27.59 21.77
C ASP A 201 6.08 27.02 20.38
N GLU A 202 6.88 26.10 19.83
CA GLU A 202 6.68 25.49 18.50
C GLU A 202 6.04 24.10 18.55
N GLU A 203 6.06 23.44 19.71
CA GLU A 203 5.42 22.14 19.90
C GLU A 203 3.91 22.18 19.66
N GLY A 204 3.22 23.21 20.17
CA GLY A 204 1.77 23.39 19.98
C GLY A 204 1.37 23.53 18.51
N PRO A 205 1.91 24.52 17.77
CA PRO A 205 1.62 24.71 16.35
C PRO A 205 1.93 23.48 15.48
N LEU A 206 3.01 22.75 15.78
CA LEU A 206 3.37 21.55 15.02
C LEU A 206 2.39 20.39 15.29
N VAL A 207 1.99 20.18 16.55
CA VAL A 207 0.95 19.19 16.89
C VAL A 207 -0.37 19.54 16.22
N ASP A 208 -0.78 20.80 16.25
CA ASP A 208 -2.03 21.26 15.63
C ASP A 208 -1.99 21.13 14.10
N ALA A 209 -0.87 21.42 13.45
CA ALA A 209 -0.71 21.18 12.02
C ALA A 209 -0.71 19.70 11.66
N ALA A 210 -0.07 18.85 12.47
CA ALA A 210 -0.08 17.40 12.28
C ALA A 210 -1.51 16.85 12.42
N LYS A 211 -2.26 17.29 13.42
CA LYS A 211 -3.68 16.98 13.58
C LYS A 211 -4.51 17.47 12.41
N GLY A 212 -4.35 18.72 11.99
CA GLY A 212 -5.06 19.28 10.83
C GLY A 212 -4.82 18.47 9.56
N SER A 213 -3.61 17.93 9.36
CA SER A 213 -3.31 17.03 8.24
C SER A 213 -4.01 15.66 8.36
N ALA A 214 -4.10 15.11 9.57
CA ALA A 214 -4.81 13.87 9.86
C ALA A 214 -6.33 14.04 9.70
N GLU A 215 -6.92 15.10 10.25
CA GLU A 215 -8.33 15.45 10.13
C GLU A 215 -8.72 15.68 8.66
N SER A 216 -7.92 16.44 7.90
CA SER A 216 -8.16 16.64 6.46
C SER A 216 -8.14 15.32 5.69
N SER A 217 -7.27 14.39 6.08
CA SER A 217 -7.20 13.05 5.45
C SER A 217 -8.39 12.17 5.84
N GLN A 218 -8.85 12.25 7.09
CA GLN A 218 -10.08 11.58 7.53
C GLN A 218 -11.30 12.14 6.81
N ASP A 219 -11.40 13.45 6.64
CA ASP A 219 -12.47 14.11 5.89
C ASP A 219 -12.42 13.73 4.41
N PHE A 220 -11.23 13.52 3.85
CA PHE A 220 -11.10 12.96 2.52
C PHE A 220 -11.64 11.52 2.45
N PHE A 221 -11.34 10.66 3.40
CA PHE A 221 -11.96 9.33 3.44
C PHE A 221 -13.49 9.41 3.59
N ARG A 222 -14.00 10.30 4.46
CA ARG A 222 -15.45 10.50 4.68
C ARG A 222 -16.16 11.01 3.43
N SER A 223 -15.53 11.89 2.65
CA SER A 223 -16.13 12.45 1.44
C SER A 223 -16.31 11.40 0.34
N ILE A 224 -15.54 10.31 0.39
CA ILE A 224 -15.60 9.19 -0.56
C ILE A 224 -16.53 8.06 -0.11
N ILE A 225 -17.01 8.07 1.15
CA ILE A 225 -17.99 7.10 1.62
C ILE A 225 -19.26 7.16 0.75
N SER A 226 -19.84 6.01 0.43
CA SER A 226 -20.92 5.86 -0.54
C SER A 226 -22.13 6.75 -0.25
N THR A 227 -22.43 7.01 1.03
CA THR A 227 -23.51 7.93 1.45
C THR A 227 -23.19 9.40 1.14
N ALA A 228 -21.93 9.82 1.30
CA ALA A 228 -21.48 11.16 1.01
C ALA A 228 -21.44 11.43 -0.50
N ILE A 229 -20.91 10.49 -1.29
CA ILE A 229 -20.92 10.60 -2.76
C ILE A 229 -22.33 10.53 -3.34
N ALA A 230 -23.21 9.70 -2.77
CA ALA A 230 -24.61 9.62 -3.21
C ALA A 230 -25.40 10.93 -2.97
N ALA A 231 -25.02 11.72 -1.96
CA ALA A 231 -25.62 13.02 -1.71
C ALA A 231 -25.26 14.07 -2.78
N ILE A 232 -24.16 13.87 -3.51
CA ILE A 232 -23.73 14.76 -4.59
C ILE A 232 -24.35 14.29 -5.92
N PRO A 233 -25.03 15.19 -6.66
CA PRO A 233 -25.58 14.86 -7.98
C PRO A 233 -24.50 14.30 -8.92
N ALA A 234 -24.82 13.23 -9.63
CA ALA A 234 -23.91 12.60 -10.61
C ALA A 234 -23.68 13.46 -11.88
N GLN A 235 -24.45 14.56 -12.04
CA GLN A 235 -24.41 15.38 -13.24
C GLN A 235 -23.46 16.56 -13.07
N GLY A 236 -22.58 16.77 -14.05
CA GLY A 236 -21.78 17.99 -14.17
C GLY A 236 -20.40 17.97 -13.51
N GLY A 237 -19.78 16.80 -13.29
CA GLY A 237 -18.40 16.73 -12.79
C GLY A 237 -18.24 17.08 -11.30
N GLN A 238 -19.35 17.26 -10.58
CA GLN A 238 -19.36 17.76 -9.20
C GLN A 238 -18.76 16.78 -8.20
N ARG A 239 -18.86 15.47 -8.48
CA ARG A 239 -18.28 14.44 -7.62
C ARG A 239 -16.76 14.41 -7.76
N GLU A 240 -16.25 14.52 -8.99
CA GLU A 240 -14.83 14.63 -9.31
C GLU A 240 -14.23 15.89 -8.70
N GLU A 241 -14.95 17.01 -8.76
CA GLU A 241 -14.54 18.26 -8.12
C GLU A 241 -14.51 18.13 -6.59
N ALA A 242 -15.44 17.39 -5.98
CA ALA A 242 -15.42 17.12 -4.55
C ALA A 242 -14.20 16.28 -4.13
N VAL A 243 -13.83 15.25 -4.91
CA VAL A 243 -12.59 14.47 -4.71
C VAL A 243 -11.37 15.38 -4.83
N ALA A 244 -11.32 16.23 -5.86
CA ALA A 244 -10.22 17.15 -6.08
C ALA A 244 -10.11 18.19 -4.95
N GLN A 245 -11.24 18.70 -4.45
CA GLN A 245 -11.27 19.63 -3.32
C GLN A 245 -10.79 18.98 -2.03
N ALA A 246 -11.20 17.74 -1.75
CA ALA A 246 -10.74 17.02 -0.57
C ALA A 246 -9.23 16.76 -0.62
N ASN A 247 -8.68 16.38 -1.79
CA ASN A 247 -7.24 16.24 -1.97
C ASN A 247 -6.50 17.58 -1.77
N ARG A 248 -7.03 18.68 -2.30
CA ARG A 248 -6.45 20.02 -2.10
C ARG A 248 -6.38 20.40 -0.62
N SER A 249 -7.41 20.09 0.16
CA SER A 249 -7.41 20.31 1.62
C SER A 249 -6.28 19.54 2.31
N VAL A 250 -6.09 18.25 1.96
CA VAL A 250 -5.00 17.43 2.51
C VAL A 250 -3.64 18.00 2.13
N THR A 251 -3.42 18.30 0.85
CA THR A 251 -2.15 18.89 0.37
C THR A 251 -1.87 20.23 1.03
N GLN A 252 -2.89 21.07 1.26
CA GLN A 252 -2.73 22.35 1.96
C GLN A 252 -2.34 22.17 3.43
N ALA A 253 -2.95 21.22 4.13
CA ALA A 253 -2.60 20.91 5.52
C ALA A 253 -1.17 20.32 5.62
N LEU A 254 -0.80 19.42 4.71
CA LEU A 254 0.58 18.90 4.61
C LEU A 254 1.59 19.99 4.25
N ALA A 255 1.21 20.98 3.44
CA ALA A 255 2.07 22.13 3.11
C ALA A 255 2.30 23.04 4.34
N GLN A 256 1.28 23.27 5.16
CA GLN A 256 1.45 23.99 6.44
C GLN A 256 2.40 23.25 7.36
N LEU A 257 2.24 21.93 7.48
CA LEU A 257 3.14 21.09 8.25
C LEU A 257 4.57 21.13 7.69
N THR A 258 4.72 21.13 6.36
CA THR A 258 6.02 21.25 5.67
C THR A 258 6.73 22.54 6.09
N VAL A 259 6.05 23.68 6.07
CA VAL A 259 6.63 24.98 6.46
C VAL A 259 7.11 24.97 7.91
N LEU A 260 6.34 24.36 8.82
CA LEU A 260 6.73 24.25 10.23
C LEU A 260 7.94 23.34 10.42
N VAL A 261 7.97 22.18 9.76
CA VAL A 261 9.12 21.27 9.84
C VAL A 261 10.34 21.85 9.12
N GLU A 262 10.17 22.64 8.08
CA GLU A 262 11.24 23.44 7.44
C GLU A 262 11.74 24.57 8.33
N GLY A 263 10.88 25.16 9.15
CA GLY A 263 11.28 26.11 10.19
C GLY A 263 12.19 25.48 11.25
N MET A 264 12.04 24.17 11.48
CA MET A 264 12.90 23.38 12.35
C MET A 264 14.20 22.93 11.69
N LEU A 265 14.37 23.15 10.37
CA LEU A 265 15.67 22.97 9.73
C LEU A 265 16.58 24.16 10.07
N PRO A 266 17.86 23.91 10.38
CA PRO A 266 18.83 24.99 10.48
C PRO A 266 18.89 25.74 9.14
N LYS A 267 18.64 27.07 9.16
CA LYS A 267 18.79 27.92 7.98
C LYS A 267 20.26 27.90 7.56
N ARG A 268 20.58 27.14 6.50
CA ARG A 268 21.92 27.08 5.92
C ARG A 268 22.35 28.44 5.38
N ALA A 269 23.15 29.17 6.15
CA ALA A 269 24.07 30.15 5.57
C ALA A 269 25.18 29.38 4.84
N GLY A 270 25.16 29.42 3.50
CA GLY A 270 26.34 29.09 2.70
C GLY A 270 26.70 27.61 2.58
N ALA A 271 25.74 26.71 2.30
CA ALA A 271 26.10 25.47 1.61
C ALA A 271 26.57 25.85 0.20
N GLY A 272 27.88 26.06 0.05
CA GLY A 272 28.52 26.30 -1.23
C GLY A 272 28.04 25.27 -2.25
N GLU A 273 27.67 25.77 -3.43
CA GLU A 273 27.34 24.97 -4.58
C GLU A 273 28.43 23.90 -4.81
N GLY A 274 28.05 22.62 -4.69
CA GLY A 274 28.78 21.54 -5.36
C GLY A 274 29.78 20.71 -4.55
N GLU A 275 29.53 20.39 -3.27
CA GLU A 275 30.24 19.26 -2.67
C GLU A 275 29.63 17.93 -3.16
N SER A 276 30.32 17.25 -4.08
CA SER A 276 29.87 15.95 -4.59
C SER A 276 29.80 14.94 -3.45
N LEU A 277 28.70 14.17 -3.36
CA LEU A 277 28.53 13.05 -2.43
C LEU A 277 29.75 12.12 -2.44
N ASP A 278 30.35 11.90 -3.61
CA ASP A 278 31.52 11.05 -3.78
C ASP A 278 32.73 11.60 -2.99
N ARG A 279 32.88 12.92 -2.91
CA ARG A 279 33.96 13.58 -2.15
C ARG A 279 33.74 13.44 -0.64
N VAL A 280 32.49 13.54 -0.18
CA VAL A 280 32.15 13.35 1.24
C VAL A 280 32.32 11.89 1.65
N MET A 281 31.87 10.94 0.83
CA MET A 281 32.03 9.51 1.08
C MET A 281 33.51 9.12 1.11
N GLN A 282 34.32 9.68 0.22
CA GLN A 282 35.77 9.51 0.24
C GLN A 282 36.37 10.09 1.53
N GLY A 283 35.99 11.32 1.91
CA GLY A 283 36.46 11.92 3.15
C GLY A 283 36.09 11.13 4.42
N ALA A 284 34.89 10.52 4.43
CA ALA A 284 34.48 9.63 5.51
C ALA A 284 35.32 8.35 5.55
N ALA A 285 35.60 7.75 4.39
CA ALA A 285 36.48 6.58 4.29
C ALA A 285 37.92 6.91 4.76
N ASP A 286 38.48 8.03 4.32
CA ASP A 286 39.83 8.48 4.70
C ASP A 286 39.93 8.72 6.22
N ALA A 287 38.88 9.32 6.82
CA ALA A 287 38.82 9.53 8.27
C ALA A 287 38.79 8.20 9.06
N ILE A 288 38.04 7.20 8.56
CA ILE A 288 37.98 5.87 9.16
C ILE A 288 39.32 5.13 9.02
N GLU A 289 39.99 5.24 7.87
CA GLU A 289 41.32 4.68 7.67
C GLU A 289 42.35 5.32 8.61
N ALA A 290 42.31 6.65 8.77
CA ALA A 290 43.16 7.35 9.72
C ALA A 290 42.89 6.90 11.18
N ALA A 291 41.62 6.71 11.54
CA ALA A 291 41.21 6.19 12.85
C ALA A 291 41.72 4.75 13.06
N SER A 292 41.62 3.89 12.05
CA SER A 292 42.17 2.52 12.08
C SER A 292 43.69 2.51 12.22
N ALA A 293 44.39 3.42 11.53
CA ALA A 293 45.84 3.55 11.63
C ALA A 293 46.28 3.99 13.04
N ARG A 294 45.52 4.88 13.70
CA ARG A 294 45.74 5.27 15.10
C ARG A 294 45.58 4.09 16.06
N LEU A 295 44.53 3.28 15.91
CA LEU A 295 44.35 2.07 16.73
C LEU A 295 45.50 1.06 16.54
N LEU A 296 45.93 0.83 15.31
CA LEU A 296 47.08 -0.03 15.01
C LEU A 296 48.39 0.50 15.60
N ALA A 297 48.58 1.83 15.61
CA ALA A 297 49.73 2.45 16.25
C ALA A 297 49.71 2.23 17.77
N LEU A 298 48.54 2.30 18.41
CA LEU A 298 48.36 2.01 19.84
C LEU A 298 48.60 0.53 20.16
N GLN A 299 48.23 -0.38 19.26
CA GLN A 299 48.50 -1.82 19.42
C GLN A 299 50.01 -2.13 19.40
N ARG A 300 50.76 -1.38 18.60
CA ARG A 300 52.21 -1.54 18.44
C ARG A 300 53.01 -0.75 19.47
N ALA A 301 52.39 0.21 20.14
CA ALA A 301 53.01 0.97 21.22
C ALA A 301 53.33 0.03 22.38
N GLN A 302 54.48 0.22 23.03
CA GLN A 302 54.79 -0.57 24.22
C GLN A 302 53.77 -0.27 25.32
N PRO A 303 53.20 -1.30 25.96
CA PRO A 303 52.32 -1.09 27.09
C PRO A 303 53.08 -0.43 28.23
N ASP A 304 52.41 0.46 28.95
CA ASP A 304 53.03 1.20 30.05
C ASP A 304 53.47 0.20 31.15
N PRO A 305 54.77 0.21 31.54
CA PRO A 305 55.34 -0.74 32.49
C PRO A 305 54.76 -0.67 33.90
N HIS A 306 53.95 0.36 34.20
CA HIS A 306 53.25 0.50 35.48
C HIS A 306 51.91 -0.23 35.54
N LEU A 307 51.39 -0.74 34.41
CA LEU A 307 50.15 -1.51 34.40
C LEU A 307 50.36 -2.93 34.91
N SER A 308 49.41 -3.39 35.73
CA SER A 308 49.30 -4.79 36.10
C SER A 308 49.00 -5.66 34.87
N THR A 309 49.35 -6.95 34.93
CA THR A 309 49.00 -7.93 33.90
C THR A 309 47.49 -7.95 33.58
N ARG A 310 46.65 -7.56 34.54
CA ARG A 310 45.19 -7.50 34.40
C ARG A 310 44.73 -6.27 33.62
N GLU A 311 45.23 -5.08 33.94
CA GLU A 311 44.89 -3.84 33.21
C GLU A 311 45.37 -3.91 31.75
N LEU A 312 46.49 -4.58 31.52
CA LEU A 312 47.00 -4.93 30.19
C LEU A 312 46.00 -5.76 29.36
N GLN A 313 45.43 -6.82 29.94
CA GLN A 313 44.41 -7.65 29.27
C GLN A 313 43.14 -6.85 28.96
N VAL A 314 42.78 -5.92 29.83
CA VAL A 314 41.63 -5.02 29.64
C VAL A 314 41.87 -4.07 28.47
N HIS A 315 43.06 -3.45 28.42
CA HIS A 315 43.42 -2.54 27.33
C HIS A 315 43.47 -3.27 25.98
N GLU A 316 43.99 -4.49 25.95
CA GLU A 316 44.04 -5.32 24.74
C GLU A 316 42.63 -5.69 24.24
N ALA A 317 41.71 -6.07 25.14
CA ALA A 317 40.33 -6.40 24.79
C ALA A 317 39.53 -5.19 24.26
N ILE A 318 39.76 -3.99 24.82
CA ILE A 318 39.15 -2.75 24.35
C ILE A 318 39.68 -2.39 22.97
N LEU A 319 40.98 -2.52 22.76
CA LEU A 319 41.63 -2.20 21.50
C LEU A 319 41.19 -3.14 20.38
N GLU A 320 41.15 -4.46 20.63
CA GLU A 320 40.65 -5.46 19.67
C GLU A 320 39.19 -5.17 19.28
N SER A 321 38.35 -4.85 20.27
CA SER A 321 36.94 -4.51 20.05
C SER A 321 36.77 -3.20 19.26
N ALA A 322 37.56 -2.17 19.56
CA ALA A 322 37.57 -0.91 18.82
C ALA A 322 38.02 -1.12 17.36
N MET A 323 39.07 -1.92 17.14
CA MET A 323 39.55 -2.27 15.80
C MET A 323 38.49 -3.04 14.99
N ALA A 324 37.83 -4.02 15.60
CA ALA A 324 36.74 -4.76 14.97
C ALA A 324 35.57 -3.83 14.58
N MET A 325 35.23 -2.88 15.45
CA MET A 325 34.18 -1.88 15.19
C MET A 325 34.56 -0.93 14.05
N THR A 326 35.77 -0.36 14.08
CA THR A 326 36.27 0.52 13.00
C THR A 326 36.33 -0.22 11.66
N GLY A 327 36.75 -1.49 11.65
CA GLY A 327 36.76 -2.32 10.44
C GLY A 327 35.36 -2.58 9.88
N ALA A 328 34.38 -2.87 10.74
CA ALA A 328 32.99 -3.04 10.33
C ALA A 328 32.38 -1.74 9.78
N ILE A 329 32.72 -0.59 10.35
CA ILE A 329 32.28 0.72 9.86
C ILE A 329 32.93 1.04 8.50
N ALA A 330 34.20 0.70 8.29
CA ALA A 330 34.87 0.85 7.00
C ALA A 330 34.19 0.02 5.89
N GLU A 331 33.82 -1.23 6.20
CA GLU A 331 33.08 -2.10 5.27
C GLU A 331 31.69 -1.53 4.98
N LEU A 332 31.01 -0.98 5.99
CA LEU A 332 29.71 -0.33 5.83
C LEU A 332 29.77 0.86 4.87
N ILE A 333 30.76 1.74 5.02
CA ILE A 333 30.93 2.89 4.11
C ILE A 333 31.23 2.40 2.69
N ARG A 334 32.11 1.41 2.50
CA ARG A 334 32.38 0.84 1.17
C ARG A 334 31.12 0.23 0.53
N ALA A 335 30.33 -0.52 1.30
CA ALA A 335 29.08 -1.09 0.84
C ALA A 335 28.04 0.00 0.50
N ALA A 336 27.96 1.06 1.30
CA ALA A 336 27.08 2.21 1.05
C ALA A 336 27.48 2.96 -0.22
N THR A 337 28.77 3.21 -0.45
CA THR A 337 29.27 3.84 -1.67
C THR A 337 28.99 2.99 -2.91
N ALA A 338 29.17 1.67 -2.82
CA ALA A 338 28.87 0.76 -3.93
C ALA A 338 27.37 0.72 -4.26
N ALA A 339 26.50 0.64 -3.24
CA ALA A 339 25.05 0.69 -3.41
C ALA A 339 24.61 2.02 -4.02
N GLN A 340 25.23 3.13 -3.61
CA GLN A 340 24.95 4.44 -4.18
C GLN A 340 25.32 4.52 -5.67
N ALA A 341 26.51 4.01 -6.04
CA ALA A 341 26.93 3.93 -7.43
C ALA A 341 25.96 3.08 -8.27
N GLU A 342 25.44 1.98 -7.71
CA GLU A 342 24.44 1.12 -8.35
C GLU A 342 23.11 1.86 -8.57
N ILE A 343 22.58 2.55 -7.54
CA ILE A 343 21.35 3.35 -7.64
C ILE A 343 21.49 4.43 -8.71
N VAL A 344 22.62 5.14 -8.74
CA VAL A 344 22.89 6.14 -9.77
C VAL A 344 22.99 5.49 -11.16
N SER A 345 23.59 4.31 -11.29
CA SER A 345 23.68 3.60 -12.57
C SER A 345 22.33 3.10 -13.08
N ALA A 346 21.46 2.60 -12.18
CA ALA A 346 20.13 2.10 -12.50
C ALA A 346 19.12 3.23 -12.75
N GLY A 347 19.29 4.36 -12.08
CA GLY A 347 18.44 5.55 -12.24
C GLY A 347 18.81 6.46 -13.43
N ARG A 348 19.91 6.17 -14.13
CA ARG A 348 20.30 6.92 -15.35
C ARG A 348 19.41 6.52 -16.54
N THR A 349 18.54 7.43 -16.95
CA THR A 349 18.10 7.46 -18.36
C THR A 349 19.25 8.00 -19.23
N SER A 350 19.32 7.54 -20.49
CA SER A 350 20.42 7.84 -21.42
C SER A 350 20.73 9.35 -21.48
N GLY A 351 21.83 9.78 -20.86
CA GLY A 351 22.38 11.14 -20.99
C GLY A 351 22.61 11.94 -19.69
N LEU A 352 22.10 11.52 -18.52
CA LEU A 352 22.31 12.28 -17.26
C LEU A 352 23.66 11.95 -16.58
N SER A 353 24.39 12.98 -16.17
CA SER A 353 25.59 12.85 -15.34
C SER A 353 25.23 12.52 -13.88
N ALA A 354 26.18 11.90 -13.14
CA ALA A 354 26.00 11.61 -11.71
C ALA A 354 25.68 12.88 -10.90
N THR A 355 26.33 13.98 -11.25
CA THR A 355 26.14 15.29 -10.61
C THR A 355 24.72 15.83 -10.81
N GLU A 356 24.14 15.63 -12.00
CA GLU A 356 22.76 16.05 -12.28
C GLU A 356 21.73 15.17 -11.57
N PHE A 357 22.00 13.87 -11.44
CA PHE A 357 21.17 12.95 -10.66
C PHE A 357 21.13 13.37 -9.18
N TYR A 358 22.27 13.65 -8.58
CA TYR A 358 22.36 14.13 -7.19
C TYR A 358 21.69 15.51 -6.99
N LYS A 359 21.82 16.43 -7.96
CA LYS A 359 21.11 17.72 -7.92
C LYS A 359 19.59 17.56 -7.97
N ARG A 360 19.09 16.62 -8.77
CA ARG A 360 17.65 16.34 -8.89
C ARG A 360 17.10 15.65 -7.64
N HIS A 361 17.93 14.91 -6.92
CA HIS A 361 17.63 14.26 -5.65
C HIS A 361 18.42 14.90 -4.49
N ASN A 362 18.44 16.24 -4.42
CA ASN A 362 19.29 16.98 -3.49
C ASN A 362 19.03 16.60 -2.01
N ARG A 363 17.76 16.45 -1.60
CA ARG A 363 17.37 16.11 -0.22
C ARG A 363 17.88 14.72 0.19
N TRP A 364 17.78 13.75 -0.70
CA TRP A 364 18.28 12.40 -0.48
C TRP A 364 19.82 12.37 -0.41
N THR A 365 20.47 13.10 -1.31
CA THR A 365 21.94 13.23 -1.34
C THR A 365 22.47 13.92 -0.09
N GLU A 366 21.80 14.97 0.38
CA GLU A 366 22.14 15.69 1.62
C GLU A 366 21.94 14.84 2.87
N GLY A 367 20.86 14.04 2.94
CA GLY A 367 20.65 13.08 4.02
C GLY A 367 21.75 12.02 4.09
N LEU A 368 22.24 11.55 2.93
CA LEU A 368 23.38 10.63 2.84
C LEU A 368 24.70 11.29 3.25
N ILE A 369 24.95 12.54 2.82
CA ILE A 369 26.12 13.33 3.22
C ILE A 369 26.15 13.53 4.74
N SER A 370 25.03 13.95 5.33
CA SER A 370 24.90 14.18 6.77
C SER A 370 25.14 12.90 7.57
N ALA A 371 24.52 11.79 7.15
CA ALA A 371 24.72 10.49 7.80
C ALA A 371 26.19 10.01 7.71
N ALA A 372 26.84 10.15 6.55
CA ALA A 372 28.23 9.77 6.36
C ALA A 372 29.18 10.59 7.25
N ARG A 373 28.96 11.91 7.36
CA ARG A 373 29.72 12.79 8.26
C ARG A 373 29.53 12.44 9.73
N ALA A 374 28.29 12.17 10.15
CA ALA A 374 27.99 11.75 11.50
C ALA A 374 28.69 10.43 11.86
N VAL A 375 28.71 9.45 10.94
CA VAL A 375 29.42 8.18 11.12
C VAL A 375 30.93 8.39 11.21
N ALA A 376 31.52 9.21 10.35
CA ALA A 376 32.95 9.53 10.38
C ALA A 376 33.35 10.21 11.70
N SER A 377 32.61 11.25 12.11
CA SER A 377 32.83 11.97 13.37
C SER A 377 32.69 11.06 14.59
N ALA A 378 31.63 10.23 14.63
CA ALA A 378 31.43 9.26 15.71
C ALA A 378 32.55 8.22 15.78
N THR A 379 33.11 7.81 14.63
CA THR A 379 34.22 6.86 14.57
C THR A 379 35.52 7.48 15.09
N THR A 380 35.83 8.71 14.69
CA THR A 380 36.99 9.46 15.20
C THR A 380 36.90 9.64 16.72
N LEU A 381 35.73 10.08 17.21
CA LEU A 381 35.51 10.28 18.64
C LEU A 381 35.58 8.97 19.44
N LEU A 382 35.09 7.86 18.87
CA LEU A 382 35.23 6.53 19.47
C LEU A 382 36.71 6.15 19.64
N VAL A 383 37.52 6.34 18.59
CA VAL A 383 38.96 6.04 18.64
C VAL A 383 39.70 6.95 19.61
N GLU A 384 39.35 8.24 19.66
CA GLU A 384 39.91 9.18 20.65
C GLU A 384 39.54 8.81 22.08
N THR A 385 38.30 8.37 22.31
CA THR A 385 37.87 7.90 23.63
C THR A 385 38.57 6.60 24.01
N ALA A 386 38.74 5.66 23.06
CA ALA A 386 39.46 4.41 23.29
C ALA A 386 40.94 4.65 23.61
N ASP A 387 41.61 5.51 22.84
CA ASP A 387 42.98 5.98 23.11
C ASP A 387 43.06 6.65 24.50
N GLY A 388 42.08 7.49 24.81
CA GLY A 388 41.96 8.16 26.09
C GLY A 388 41.85 7.21 27.27
N VAL A 389 41.08 6.12 27.14
CA VAL A 389 40.94 5.08 28.17
C VAL A 389 42.25 4.33 28.33
N ILE A 390 42.93 3.96 27.23
CA ILE A 390 44.21 3.25 27.28
C ILE A 390 45.31 4.09 27.93
N LYS A 391 45.28 5.42 27.74
CA LYS A 391 46.20 6.39 28.37
C LYS A 391 45.78 6.82 29.79
N GLY A 392 44.66 6.30 30.32
CA GLY A 392 44.14 6.66 31.64
C GLY A 392 43.55 8.06 31.76
N THR A 393 43.28 8.74 30.64
CA THR A 393 42.71 10.11 30.61
C THR A 393 41.18 10.13 30.53
N HIS A 394 40.58 9.05 30.03
CA HIS A 394 39.14 8.89 29.87
C HIS A 394 38.67 7.65 30.63
N SER A 395 37.39 7.63 31.02
CA SER A 395 36.82 6.53 31.79
C SER A 395 36.13 5.48 30.90
N LEU A 396 36.02 4.25 31.40
CA LEU A 396 35.33 3.15 30.70
C LEU A 396 33.85 3.47 30.43
N GLU A 397 33.21 4.22 31.33
CA GLU A 397 31.84 4.68 31.18
C GLU A 397 31.69 5.65 30.00
N GLN A 398 32.67 6.53 29.79
CA GLN A 398 32.69 7.44 28.65
C GLN A 398 32.74 6.65 27.34
N LEU A 399 33.55 5.60 27.25
CA LEU A 399 33.60 4.73 26.07
C LEU A 399 32.25 4.03 25.80
N THR A 400 31.58 3.50 26.83
CA THR A 400 30.27 2.86 26.64
C THR A 400 29.16 3.83 26.23
N ALA A 401 29.20 5.07 26.71
CA ALA A 401 28.24 6.09 26.31
C ALA A 401 28.39 6.45 24.82
N ARG A 402 29.63 6.49 24.31
CA ARG A 402 29.93 6.82 22.91
C ARG A 402 29.51 5.70 21.95
N VAL A 403 29.79 4.45 22.29
CA VAL A 403 29.39 3.28 21.47
C VAL A 403 27.87 3.20 21.32
N LYS A 404 27.10 3.56 22.35
CA LYS A 404 25.63 3.58 22.31
C LYS A 404 25.05 4.72 21.46
N ALA A 405 25.83 5.77 21.20
CA ALA A 405 25.40 6.92 20.41
C ALA A 405 25.63 6.74 18.89
N ALA A 406 26.30 5.67 18.46
CA ALA A 406 26.54 5.40 17.05
C ALA A 406 25.21 5.14 16.30
N PRO A 407 24.95 5.83 15.17
CA PRO A 407 23.70 5.72 14.44
C PRO A 407 23.54 4.32 13.81
N MET A 408 22.41 3.67 14.08
CA MET A 408 22.05 2.35 13.55
C MET A 408 21.00 2.51 12.45
N ARG A 409 21.25 2.02 11.23
CA ARG A 409 20.23 1.89 10.18
C ARG A 409 20.30 0.53 9.47
N LYS A 410 19.13 0.05 9.03
CA LYS A 410 18.95 -1.15 8.21
C LYS A 410 18.72 -0.74 6.75
N THR A 411 19.50 -1.29 5.84
CA THR A 411 19.24 -1.25 4.38
C THR A 411 20.02 -2.37 3.69
N GLN A 412 19.52 -2.83 2.53
CA GLN A 412 20.05 -3.76 1.50
C GLN A 412 20.99 -4.91 1.94
N ASP A 413 20.72 -6.15 1.55
CA ASP A 413 21.41 -7.41 1.97
C ASP A 413 22.92 -7.33 2.28
N ARG A 414 23.74 -6.66 1.44
CA ARG A 414 25.19 -6.46 1.72
C ARG A 414 25.47 -5.41 2.81
N LEU A 415 24.73 -4.31 2.80
CA LEU A 415 24.79 -3.27 3.82
C LEU A 415 24.17 -3.78 5.14
N GLU A 416 23.20 -4.70 5.09
CA GLU A 416 22.63 -5.34 6.27
C GLU A 416 23.65 -6.24 6.98
N VAL A 417 24.44 -7.02 6.23
CA VAL A 417 25.54 -7.82 6.80
C VAL A 417 26.59 -6.91 7.47
N ALA A 418 26.99 -5.81 6.81
CA ALA A 418 27.94 -4.86 7.38
C ALA A 418 27.38 -4.11 8.60
N ALA A 419 26.13 -3.64 8.54
CA ALA A 419 25.47 -2.98 9.66
C ALA A 419 25.27 -3.92 10.85
N LYS A 420 24.92 -5.19 10.60
CA LYS A 420 24.84 -6.22 11.63
C LYS A 420 26.19 -6.49 12.27
N ALA A 421 27.27 -6.53 11.49
CA ALA A 421 28.64 -6.64 12.02
C ALA A 421 29.00 -5.47 12.95
N VAL A 422 28.63 -4.22 12.60
CA VAL A 422 28.82 -3.05 13.47
C VAL A 422 28.02 -3.18 14.77
N ILE A 423 26.78 -3.66 14.69
CA ILE A 423 25.92 -3.88 15.86
C ILE A 423 26.53 -4.95 16.78
N ASP A 424 27.00 -6.05 16.21
CA ASP A 424 27.56 -7.15 16.98
C ASP A 424 28.91 -6.77 17.61
N ALA A 425 29.76 -6.00 16.90
CA ALA A 425 30.98 -5.42 17.43
C ALA A 425 30.70 -4.43 18.57
N SER A 426 29.69 -3.55 18.41
CA SER A 426 29.27 -2.60 19.45
C SER A 426 28.79 -3.31 20.71
N LYS A 427 28.00 -4.38 20.55
CA LYS A 427 27.53 -5.22 21.66
C LYS A 427 28.68 -5.95 22.34
N ALA A 428 29.64 -6.46 21.57
CA ALA A 428 30.82 -7.12 22.10
C ALA A 428 31.66 -6.15 22.94
N LEU A 429 31.92 -4.94 22.44
CA LEU A 429 32.64 -3.89 23.17
C LEU A 429 31.93 -3.49 24.47
N VAL A 430 30.61 -3.25 24.43
CA VAL A 430 29.84 -2.93 25.65
C VAL A 430 29.85 -4.09 26.65
N ARG A 431 29.80 -5.34 26.18
CA ARG A 431 29.90 -6.52 27.06
C ARG A 431 31.28 -6.62 27.70
N ALA A 432 32.35 -6.42 26.94
CA ALA A 432 33.71 -6.40 27.45
C ALA A 432 33.85 -5.32 28.55
N VAL A 433 33.46 -4.08 28.25
CA VAL A 433 33.55 -2.98 29.22
C VAL A 433 32.68 -3.21 30.45
N LYS A 434 31.47 -3.75 30.31
CA LYS A 434 30.62 -4.10 31.47
C LYS A 434 31.20 -5.22 32.32
N ALA A 435 31.79 -6.23 31.69
CA ALA A 435 32.44 -7.32 32.41
C ALA A 435 33.63 -6.80 33.22
N ILE A 436 34.35 -5.81 32.70
CA ILE A 436 35.45 -5.13 33.40
C ILE A 436 34.92 -4.34 34.61
N LEU A 437 33.93 -3.46 34.39
CA LEU A 437 33.36 -2.62 35.44
C LEU A 437 32.70 -3.45 36.56
N ALA A 438 31.99 -4.52 36.21
CA ALA A 438 31.38 -5.40 37.20
C ALA A 438 32.44 -6.06 38.10
N ARG A 439 33.60 -6.41 37.53
CA ARG A 439 34.68 -7.10 38.24
C ARG A 439 35.47 -6.16 39.15
N GLU A 440 35.70 -4.92 38.74
CA GLU A 440 36.29 -3.89 39.62
C GLU A 440 35.42 -3.62 40.85
N VAL A 441 34.09 -3.60 40.66
CA VAL A 441 33.14 -3.41 41.77
C VAL A 441 33.14 -4.63 42.69
N GLU A 442 33.14 -5.86 42.15
CA GLU A 442 33.25 -7.09 42.95
C GLU A 442 34.55 -7.13 43.76
N ASP A 443 35.71 -6.87 43.15
CA ASP A 443 37.00 -6.87 43.84
C ASP A 443 37.08 -5.81 44.96
N GLN A 444 36.46 -4.63 44.76
CA GLN A 444 36.38 -3.59 45.79
C GLN A 444 35.44 -3.97 46.94
N VAL A 445 34.32 -4.62 46.65
CA VAL A 445 33.34 -5.04 47.66
C VAL A 445 33.89 -6.20 48.50
N ASP A 446 34.51 -7.20 47.85
CA ASP A 446 35.10 -8.36 48.52
C ASP A 446 36.25 -7.96 49.45
N ALA A 447 37.12 -7.04 49.01
CA ALA A 447 38.22 -6.52 49.83
C ALA A 447 37.71 -5.73 51.06
N GLN A 448 36.55 -5.09 50.96
CA GLN A 448 35.97 -4.30 52.06
C GLN A 448 35.14 -5.15 53.04
N MET A 449 34.65 -6.33 52.63
CA MET A 449 33.82 -7.22 53.45
C MET A 449 34.62 -8.19 54.33
N GLN A 450 35.87 -8.51 53.99
CA GLN A 450 36.63 -9.56 54.66
C GLN A 450 37.12 -9.24 56.10
N ASP A 451 37.02 -7.98 56.57
CA ASP A 451 37.69 -7.56 57.82
C ASP A 451 36.86 -6.64 58.73
N MET A 452 35.52 -6.79 58.77
CA MET A 452 34.64 -5.88 59.51
C MET A 452 33.91 -6.46 60.73
N SER A 453 33.79 -5.64 61.78
CA SER A 453 32.90 -5.88 62.93
C SER A 453 31.42 -5.63 62.60
N ALA A 454 30.49 -6.28 63.32
CA ALA A 454 29.04 -6.15 63.11
C ALA A 454 28.50 -4.70 63.26
N TYR A 455 29.16 -3.87 64.09
CA TYR A 455 28.81 -2.45 64.22
C TYR A 455 29.29 -1.63 63.00
N GLU A 456 30.50 -1.88 62.53
CA GLU A 456 31.08 -1.23 61.35
C GLU A 456 30.31 -1.59 60.08
N PHE A 457 29.83 -2.83 60.00
CA PHE A 457 28.95 -3.29 58.92
C PHE A 457 27.68 -2.44 58.83
N LYS A 458 27.00 -2.22 59.97
CA LYS A 458 25.74 -1.47 60.00
C LYS A 458 25.92 0.03 59.78
N GLN A 459 27.04 0.57 60.27
CA GLN A 459 27.42 1.96 59.97
C GLN A 459 27.68 2.14 58.46
N ARG A 460 28.45 1.23 57.84
CA ARG A 460 28.73 1.25 56.40
C ARG A 460 27.50 0.97 55.56
N GLU A 461 26.60 0.10 55.99
CA GLU A 461 25.30 -0.12 55.34
C GLU A 461 24.52 1.21 55.25
N MET A 462 24.43 1.93 56.37
CA MET A 462 23.72 3.21 56.41
C MET A 462 24.44 4.30 55.59
N GLU A 463 25.77 4.38 55.68
CA GLU A 463 26.58 5.27 54.84
C GLU A 463 26.38 4.97 53.35
N GLN A 464 26.23 3.70 52.98
CA GLN A 464 26.02 3.30 51.59
C GLN A 464 24.59 3.57 51.11
N GLN A 465 23.58 3.40 51.96
CA GLN A 465 22.22 3.86 51.67
C GLN A 465 22.18 5.38 51.45
N VAL A 466 22.91 6.16 52.26
CA VAL A 466 23.05 7.62 52.05
C VAL A 466 23.78 7.92 50.74
N LYS A 467 24.82 7.16 50.39
CA LYS A 467 25.52 7.31 49.11
C LYS A 467 24.60 7.01 47.92
N ILE A 468 23.76 5.98 48.00
CA ILE A 468 22.76 5.65 46.98
C ILE A 468 21.81 6.85 46.77
N LEU A 469 21.24 7.39 47.84
CA LEU A 469 20.33 8.54 47.74
C LEU A 469 21.00 9.78 47.13
N LYS A 470 22.28 10.03 47.46
CA LYS A 470 23.07 11.11 46.85
C LYS A 470 23.28 10.87 45.36
N LEU A 471 23.68 9.66 44.97
CA LEU A 471 23.89 9.29 43.56
C LEU A 471 22.59 9.33 42.76
N GLU A 472 21.44 8.97 43.33
CA GLU A 472 20.12 9.11 42.67
C GLU A 472 19.78 10.58 42.40
N LYS A 473 20.07 11.47 43.36
CA LYS A 473 19.90 12.91 43.20
C LYS A 473 20.84 13.46 42.11
N GLU A 474 22.12 13.08 42.16
CA GLU A 474 23.12 13.47 41.15
C GLU A 474 22.78 12.94 39.76
N LEU A 475 22.34 11.69 39.65
CA LEU A 475 21.87 11.09 38.39
C LEU A 475 20.69 11.86 37.81
N THR A 476 19.74 12.26 38.65
CA THR A 476 18.60 13.08 38.22
C THR A 476 19.07 14.46 37.72
N GLY A 477 20.03 15.08 38.42
CA GLY A 477 20.67 16.33 37.99
C GLY A 477 21.43 16.18 36.67
N ALA A 478 22.26 15.15 36.53
CA ALA A 478 23.01 14.86 35.32
C ALA A 478 22.10 14.54 34.13
N ARG A 479 20.96 13.85 34.33
CA ARG A 479 19.94 13.64 33.28
C ARG A 479 19.33 14.96 32.81
N ARG A 480 19.03 15.87 33.74
CA ARG A 480 18.52 17.21 33.43
C ARG A 480 19.55 18.01 32.64
N HIS A 481 20.79 18.03 33.11
CA HIS A 481 21.90 18.74 32.46
C HIS A 481 22.26 18.15 31.11
N LEU A 482 22.23 16.82 30.93
CA LEU A 482 22.39 16.17 29.62
C LEU A 482 21.25 16.57 28.66
N GLY A 483 20.03 16.73 29.16
CA GLY A 483 18.92 17.29 28.38
C GLY A 483 19.17 18.74 27.93
N GLU A 484 19.79 19.55 28.78
CA GLU A 484 20.20 20.93 28.47
C GLU A 484 21.39 20.99 27.51
N LEU A 485 22.42 20.17 27.71
CA LEU A 485 23.59 20.07 26.81
C LEU A 485 23.21 19.54 25.42
N ARG A 486 22.24 18.62 25.36
CA ARG A 486 21.67 18.20 24.06
C ARG A 486 20.88 19.32 23.40
N ARG A 487 20.38 20.32 24.13
CA ARG A 487 19.79 21.54 23.56
C ARG A 487 20.88 22.53 23.13
N SER A 488 21.94 22.72 23.91
CA SER A 488 23.02 23.68 23.62
C SER A 488 24.02 23.20 22.57
N GLY A 489 24.28 21.90 22.45
CA GLY A 489 25.17 21.35 21.43
C GLY A 489 24.69 21.55 19.99
N TYR A 490 23.39 21.83 19.79
CA TYR A 490 22.88 22.28 18.50
C TYR A 490 22.96 23.81 18.30
N HIS A 491 23.21 24.58 19.37
CA HIS A 491 23.45 26.04 19.31
C HIS A 491 24.95 26.37 19.12
N ASP A 492 25.88 25.63 19.74
CA ASP A 492 27.33 25.94 19.63
C ASP A 492 27.96 25.55 18.27
N GLU A 493 27.33 24.65 17.50
CA GLU A 493 27.72 24.43 16.09
C GLU A 493 27.37 25.63 15.19
N GLU A 494 26.55 26.58 15.66
CA GLU A 494 26.22 27.84 14.96
C GLU A 494 27.26 28.96 15.24
N ASP A 495 27.89 29.00 16.42
CA ASP A 495 28.83 30.07 16.81
C ASP A 495 30.31 29.77 16.45
N GLY A 496 30.64 28.51 16.13
CA GLY A 496 31.99 28.09 15.74
C GLY A 496 32.39 28.36 14.28
N ALA A 497 31.51 28.97 13.47
CA ALA A 497 31.70 29.19 12.04
C ALA A 497 31.71 30.69 11.64
N VAL A 498 32.18 31.57 12.52
CA VAL A 498 32.47 32.99 12.22
C VAL A 498 33.81 33.15 11.52
#